data_AF-A0A928K4G8-F1
#
_entry.id   AF-A0A928K4G8-F1
#
_cell.length_a   1.000
_cell.length_b   1.000
_cell.length_c   1.000
_cell.angle_alpha   90.00
_cell.angle_beta   90.00
_cell.angle_gamma   90.00
#
_symmetry.space_group_name_H-M   'P 1'
#
loop_
_entity.id
_entity.type
_entity.pdbx_description
1 polymer ?
#
loop_
_entity_poly.entity_id
_entity_poly.type
_entity_poly.pdbx_seq_one_letter_code
_entity_poly.pdbx_strand_id
1 'polypeptide(L)'
;MDNIIETIKEKIEEIVAKIKGDDGNMSKFKSNPLDTVKDLLGKIDLPDGALENIVEGVKDKLGIGKDDAAETAAEAAADDGDDSIVEKIGDAVGGLFEKAKDLFSKKDD
;
A
#
# COMPACT_ATOMS: atom_id res chain seq x y z
N MET A 1 22.28 25.09 -8.00
CA MET A 1 21.18 24.68 -7.11
C MET A 1 20.59 23.47 -7.78
N ASP A 2 20.96 22.28 -7.30
CA ASP A 2 20.37 21.04 -7.78
C ASP A 2 18.85 21.13 -7.59
N ASN A 3 18.11 20.96 -8.68
CA ASN A 3 16.65 21.01 -8.67
C ASN A 3 16.11 19.77 -7.94
N ILE A 4 16.01 19.85 -6.61
CA ILE A 4 15.53 18.77 -5.72
C ILE A 4 14.16 18.21 -6.15
N ILE A 5 13.34 19.02 -6.84
CA ILE A 5 11.99 18.63 -7.29
C ILE A 5 12.02 17.66 -8.49
N GLU A 6 12.97 17.77 -9.42
CA GLU A 6 13.07 16.83 -10.55
C GLU A 6 13.47 15.44 -10.07
N THR A 7 14.37 15.36 -9.08
CA THR A 7 14.85 14.12 -8.50
C THR A 7 13.73 13.30 -7.88
N ILE A 8 12.75 13.92 -7.20
CA ILE A 8 11.66 13.19 -6.53
C ILE A 8 10.81 12.39 -7.54
N LYS A 9 10.47 12.98 -8.69
CA LYS A 9 9.66 12.30 -9.72
C LYS A 9 10.41 11.15 -10.37
N GLU A 10 11.68 11.36 -10.72
CA GLU A 10 12.52 10.29 -11.27
C GLU A 10 12.68 9.13 -10.28
N LYS A 11 12.85 9.44 -8.99
CA LYS A 11 12.93 8.45 -7.92
C LYS A 11 11.66 7.64 -7.76
N ILE A 12 10.48 8.27 -7.86
CA ILE A 12 9.21 7.54 -7.86
C ILE A 12 9.19 6.52 -9.00
N GLU A 13 9.51 6.93 -10.23
CA GLU A 13 9.44 6.03 -11.39
C GLU A 13 10.50 4.91 -11.32
N GLU A 14 11.71 5.22 -10.83
CA GLU A 14 12.78 4.24 -10.59
C GLU A 14 12.34 3.17 -9.58
N ILE A 15 11.75 3.59 -8.46
CA ILE A 15 11.26 2.67 -7.42
C ILE A 15 10.08 1.85 -7.92
N VAL A 16 9.11 2.46 -8.61
CA VAL A 16 7.98 1.74 -9.20
C VAL A 16 8.48 0.66 -10.17
N ALA A 17 9.48 0.97 -10.99
CA ALA A 17 10.06 0.01 -11.92
C ALA A 17 10.76 -1.15 -11.17
N LYS A 18 11.53 -0.85 -10.12
CA LYS A 18 12.18 -1.86 -9.25
C LYS A 18 11.17 -2.75 -8.52
N ILE A 19 10.06 -2.17 -8.07
CA ILE A 19 8.98 -2.91 -7.41
C ILE A 19 8.24 -3.79 -8.41
N LYS A 20 7.92 -3.28 -9.61
CA LYS A 20 7.25 -4.07 -10.67
C LYS A 20 8.14 -5.17 -11.24
N GLY A 21 9.46 -4.97 -11.22
CA GLY A 21 10.43 -5.95 -11.72
C GLY A 21 10.75 -7.07 -10.73
N ASP A 22 10.36 -6.93 -9.46
CA ASP A 22 10.72 -7.86 -8.39
C ASP A 22 9.54 -8.08 -7.44
N ASP A 23 8.92 -9.27 -7.53
CA ASP A 23 7.76 -9.64 -6.70
C ASP A 23 8.07 -9.55 -5.19
N GLY A 24 9.33 -9.74 -4.79
CA GLY A 24 9.76 -9.60 -3.39
C GLY A 24 9.66 -8.16 -2.90
N ASN A 25 10.01 -7.19 -3.75
CA ASN A 25 9.88 -5.77 -3.43
C ASN A 25 8.42 -5.33 -3.36
N MET A 26 7.54 -5.88 -4.21
CA MET A 26 6.10 -5.61 -4.15
C MET A 26 5.49 -6.06 -2.82
N SER A 27 5.83 -7.27 -2.35
CA SER A 27 5.34 -7.76 -1.06
C SER A 27 5.85 -6.90 0.10
N LYS A 28 7.15 -6.56 0.11
CA LYS A 28 7.74 -5.69 1.13
C LYS A 28 7.14 -4.29 1.11
N PHE A 29 6.87 -3.73 -0.07
CA PHE A 29 6.27 -2.41 -0.22
C PHE A 29 4.82 -2.37 0.29
N LYS A 30 4.05 -3.45 0.12
CA LYS A 30 2.69 -3.53 0.68
C LYS A 30 2.69 -3.52 2.20
N SER A 31 3.53 -4.32 2.84
CA SER A 31 3.62 -4.35 4.31
C SER A 31 4.34 -3.11 4.89
N ASN A 32 5.42 -2.65 4.24
CA ASN A 32 6.26 -1.54 4.72
C ASN A 32 6.75 -0.65 3.56
N PRO A 33 5.90 0.25 3.04
CA PRO A 33 6.22 1.07 1.87
C PRO A 33 7.33 2.10 2.16
N LEU A 34 7.32 2.72 3.33
CA LEU A 34 8.34 3.69 3.76
C LEU A 34 9.73 3.07 3.82
N ASP A 35 9.85 1.93 4.49
CA ASP A 35 11.13 1.26 4.68
C ASP A 35 11.67 0.69 3.36
N THR A 36 10.78 0.11 2.54
CA THR A 36 11.14 -0.38 1.20
C THR A 36 11.63 0.75 0.29
N VAL A 37 10.93 1.88 0.26
CA VAL A 37 11.36 3.06 -0.52
C VAL A 37 12.71 3.58 -0.03
N LYS A 38 12.91 3.62 1.29
CA LYS A 38 14.18 4.04 1.91
C LYS A 38 15.34 3.10 1.56
N ASP A 39 15.11 1.79 1.58
CA ASP A 39 16.10 0.79 1.21
C ASP A 39 16.46 0.87 -0.29
N LEU A 40 15.46 1.05 -1.16
CA LEU A 40 15.64 1.18 -2.61
C LEU A 40 16.28 2.51 -3.03
N LEU A 41 16.06 3.59 -2.28
CA LEU A 41 16.69 4.90 -2.47
C LEU A 41 18.11 4.96 -1.93
N GLY A 42 18.38 4.27 -0.83
CA GLY A 42 19.63 4.36 -0.09
C GLY A 42 19.80 5.69 0.67
N LYS A 43 21.04 6.00 1.04
CA LYS A 43 21.38 7.28 1.71
C LYS A 43 21.36 8.43 0.71
N ILE A 44 20.20 9.04 0.54
CA ILE A 44 20.04 10.31 -0.18
C ILE A 44 19.76 11.42 0.84
N ASP A 45 20.41 12.57 0.66
CA ASP A 45 20.13 13.83 1.37
C ASP A 45 18.76 14.38 0.88
N LEU A 46 17.69 13.68 1.25
CA LEU A 46 16.32 14.12 1.02
C LEU A 46 15.86 15.00 2.19
N PRO A 47 15.11 16.09 1.92
CA PRO A 47 14.47 16.84 2.98
C PRO A 47 13.40 15.99 3.68
N ASP A 48 13.20 16.23 4.97
CA ASP A 48 12.13 15.62 5.77
C ASP A 48 10.78 15.75 5.05
N GLY A 49 10.06 14.63 4.92
CA GLY A 49 8.77 14.55 4.21
C GLY A 49 8.86 14.30 2.69
N ALA A 50 10.04 14.37 2.06
CA ALA A 50 10.15 13.98 0.65
C ALA A 50 9.98 12.46 0.46
N LEU A 51 10.36 11.66 1.46
CA LEU A 51 10.24 10.21 1.41
C LEU A 51 8.77 9.76 1.43
N GLU A 52 7.91 10.46 2.18
CA GLU A 52 6.45 10.25 2.16
C GLU A 52 5.85 10.57 0.80
N ASN A 53 6.23 11.70 0.19
CA ASN A 53 5.78 12.06 -1.17
C ASN A 53 6.18 11.00 -2.21
N ILE A 54 7.37 10.40 -2.07
CA ILE A 54 7.81 9.32 -2.96
C ILE A 54 6.94 8.08 -2.74
N VAL A 55 6.70 7.69 -1.48
CA VAL A 55 5.85 6.54 -1.13
C VAL A 55 4.44 6.70 -1.71
N GLU A 56 3.82 7.87 -1.54
CA GLU A 56 2.49 8.15 -2.09
C GLU A 56 2.49 8.06 -3.62
N GLY A 57 3.47 8.69 -4.28
CA GLY A 57 3.61 8.61 -5.74
C GLY A 57 3.82 7.18 -6.24
N VAL A 58 4.55 6.35 -5.50
CA VAL A 58 4.75 4.92 -5.81
C VAL A 58 3.45 4.14 -5.61
N LYS A 59 2.74 4.36 -4.51
CA LYS A 59 1.43 3.75 -4.22
C LYS A 59 0.42 4.07 -5.32
N ASP A 60 0.29 5.33 -5.70
CA ASP A 60 -0.60 5.77 -6.78
C ASP A 60 -0.25 5.13 -8.12
N LYS A 61 1.04 5.09 -8.48
CA LYS A 61 1.52 4.44 -9.72
C LYS A 61 1.32 2.93 -9.74
N LEU A 62 1.33 2.29 -8.57
CA LEU A 62 1.07 0.86 -8.41
C LEU A 62 -0.42 0.56 -8.23
N GLY A 63 -1.26 1.58 -7.99
CA GLY A 63 -2.67 1.40 -7.65
C GLY A 63 -2.89 0.80 -6.26
N ILE A 64 -1.87 0.82 -5.39
CA ILE A 64 -1.93 0.28 -4.03
C ILE A 64 -2.40 1.42 -3.13
N GLY A 65 -3.72 1.57 -2.95
CA GLY A 65 -4.27 2.64 -2.11
C GLY A 65 -5.63 3.18 -2.54
N LYS A 66 -6.24 2.63 -3.60
CA LYS A 66 -7.61 3.02 -3.99
C LYS A 66 -8.71 2.12 -3.40
N ASP A 67 -8.35 1.02 -2.74
CA ASP A 67 -9.31 0.06 -2.16
C ASP A 67 -9.02 -0.31 -0.68
N ASP A 68 -8.12 0.41 0.00
CA ASP A 68 -7.74 0.12 1.41
C ASP A 68 -8.60 0.86 2.46
N ALA A 69 -9.81 1.29 2.11
CA ALA A 69 -10.79 1.72 3.11
C ALA A 69 -11.48 0.54 3.82
N ALA A 70 -11.18 -0.72 3.43
CA ALA A 70 -11.83 -1.90 3.97
C ALA A 70 -10.88 -2.96 4.58
N GLU A 71 -9.55 -2.88 4.41
CA GLU A 71 -8.65 -3.98 4.82
C GLU A 71 -7.50 -3.58 5.75
N THR A 72 -7.60 -2.45 6.46
CA THR A 72 -6.77 -2.20 7.67
C THR A 72 -7.30 -2.91 8.92
N ALA A 73 -8.03 -4.02 8.76
CA ALA A 73 -8.40 -4.93 9.86
C ALA A 73 -7.67 -6.28 9.82
N ALA A 74 -6.86 -6.56 8.78
CA ALA A 74 -6.24 -7.88 8.63
C ALA A 74 -4.73 -7.93 8.98
N GLU A 75 -3.95 -6.85 8.80
CA GLU A 75 -2.49 -6.92 9.00
C GLU A 75 -2.02 -6.13 10.23
N ALA A 76 -2.61 -6.45 11.38
CA ALA A 76 -2.00 -6.23 12.70
C ALA A 76 -2.10 -7.47 13.61
N ALA A 77 -2.43 -8.65 13.06
CA ALA A 77 -2.51 -9.91 13.80
C ALA A 77 -1.66 -10.98 13.12
N ALA A 78 -0.36 -10.70 12.96
CA ALA A 78 0.64 -11.71 12.65
C ALA A 78 1.86 -11.56 13.56
N ASP A 79 1.66 -11.27 14.85
CA ASP A 79 2.70 -11.46 15.89
C ASP A 79 2.11 -11.48 17.31
N ASP A 80 1.06 -12.31 17.54
CA ASP A 80 0.70 -12.98 18.81
C ASP A 80 -0.78 -13.47 18.73
N GLY A 81 -0.99 -14.77 18.86
CA GLY A 81 -2.22 -15.46 18.43
C GLY A 81 -3.43 -15.32 19.37
N ASP A 82 -4.47 -14.59 18.92
CA ASP A 82 -5.83 -14.68 19.43
C ASP A 82 -6.82 -15.00 18.29
N ASP A 83 -7.12 -16.29 18.11
CA ASP A 83 -8.04 -16.84 17.09
C ASP A 83 -9.47 -16.24 17.18
N SER A 84 -9.88 -15.72 18.35
CA SER A 84 -11.25 -15.21 18.52
C SER A 84 -11.52 -13.92 17.75
N ILE A 85 -10.50 -13.12 17.44
CA ILE A 85 -10.69 -11.85 16.74
C ILE A 85 -10.76 -12.08 15.23
N VAL A 86 -9.96 -13.00 14.70
CA VAL A 86 -9.90 -13.33 13.27
C VAL A 86 -11.22 -13.93 12.79
N GLU A 87 -11.84 -14.83 13.57
CA GLU A 87 -13.11 -15.47 13.22
C GLU A 87 -14.28 -14.46 13.19
N LYS A 88 -14.32 -13.53 14.16
CA LYS A 88 -15.35 -12.49 14.24
C LYS A 88 -15.21 -11.43 13.14
N ILE A 89 -13.98 -11.06 12.79
CA ILE A 89 -13.72 -10.10 11.70
C ILE A 89 -14.03 -10.76 10.35
N GLY A 90 -13.65 -12.03 10.15
CA GLY A 90 -13.95 -12.77 8.93
C GLY A 90 -15.46 -12.88 8.64
N ASP A 91 -16.27 -13.17 9.66
CA ASP A 91 -17.73 -13.26 9.54
C ASP A 91 -18.38 -11.90 9.23
N ALA A 92 -17.93 -10.83 9.90
CA ALA A 92 -18.44 -9.47 9.69
C ALA A 92 -18.07 -8.91 8.30
N VAL A 93 -16.85 -9.17 7.82
CA VAL A 93 -16.39 -8.75 6.48
C VAL A 93 -17.10 -9.54 5.39
N GLY A 94 -17.30 -10.85 5.57
CA GLY A 94 -18.05 -11.70 4.64
C GLY A 94 -19.48 -11.21 4.42
N GLY A 95 -20.20 -10.92 5.51
CA GLY A 95 -21.58 -10.40 5.44
C GLY A 95 -21.68 -9.00 4.82
N LEU A 96 -20.65 -8.15 5.00
CA LEU A 96 -20.59 -6.83 4.37
C LEU A 96 -20.34 -6.94 2.86
N PHE A 97 -19.51 -7.88 2.43
CA PHE A 97 -19.19 -8.11 1.02
C PHE A 97 -20.39 -8.66 0.23
N GLU A 98 -21.15 -9.61 0.78
CA GLU A 98 -22.38 -10.09 0.15
C GLU A 98 -23.44 -8.99 0.00
N LYS A 99 -23.58 -8.14 1.02
CA LYS A 99 -24.51 -7.01 0.99
C LYS A 99 -24.08 -5.94 0.00
N ALA A 100 -22.78 -5.66 -0.12
CA ALA A 100 -22.24 -4.78 -1.15
C ALA A 100 -22.49 -5.38 -2.54
N LYS A 101 -22.27 -6.68 -2.73
CA LYS A 101 -22.54 -7.37 -4.00
C LYS A 101 -24.01 -7.33 -4.41
N ASP A 102 -24.94 -7.51 -3.47
CA ASP A 102 -26.39 -7.39 -3.74
C ASP A 102 -26.78 -5.93 -4.08
N LEU A 103 -26.20 -4.95 -3.40
CA LEU A 103 -26.40 -3.51 -3.69
C LEU A 103 -25.89 -3.10 -5.07
N PHE A 104 -24.76 -3.65 -5.51
CA PHE A 104 -24.21 -3.37 -6.83
C PHE A 104 -24.94 -4.15 -7.94
N SER A 105 -25.48 -5.33 -7.66
CA SER A 105 -26.23 -6.12 -8.65
C SER A 105 -27.66 -5.60 -8.90
N LYS A 106 -28.20 -4.78 -8.00
CA LYS A 106 -29.55 -4.18 -8.13
C LYS A 106 -29.60 -2.85 -8.87
N LYS A 107 -28.47 -2.38 -9.43
CA LYS A 107 -28.40 -1.07 -10.09
C LYS A 107 -28.77 -1.10 -11.58
N ASP A 108 -29.01 -2.29 -12.15
CA ASP A 108 -29.26 -2.50 -13.58
C ASP A 108 -30.60 -3.21 -13.89
N ASP A 109 -31.64 -3.04 -13.05
CA ASP A 109 -33.04 -3.37 -13.39
C ASP A 109 -33.98 -2.17 -13.20
#